data_AF-A0A269XX25-F1
#
_entry.id   AF-A0A269XX25-F1
#
_cell.length_a   1.000
_cell.length_b   1.000
_cell.length_c   1.000
_cell.angle_alpha   90.00
_cell.angle_beta   90.00
_cell.angle_gamma   90.00
#
_symmetry.space_group_name_H-M   'P 1'
#
loop_
_entity.id
_entity.type
_entity.pdbx_description
1 polymer ?
#
loop_
_entity_poly.entity_id
_entity_poly.type
_entity_poly.pdbx_seq_one_letter_code
_entity_poly.pdbx_strand_id
1 'polypeptide(L)'
;MKRRLPRCHRTPAQLLLRVPRFSADALLIAADAYRELASHHALNGAPDLAEQAHAIARQLTDEAPRRVVPVHIPPSCKGDVS
;
A
#
# COMPACT_ATOMS: atom_id res chain seq x y z
N MET A 1 17.35 -13.43 -17.98
CA MET A 1 15.94 -13.20 -18.37
C MET A 1 15.19 -12.64 -17.17
N LYS A 2 14.70 -11.40 -17.21
CA LYS A 2 13.94 -10.81 -16.11
C LYS A 2 12.57 -11.49 -16.02
N ARG A 3 12.34 -12.28 -14.96
CA ARG A 3 11.03 -12.88 -14.69
C ARG A 3 10.06 -11.76 -14.29
N ARG A 4 8.79 -11.86 -14.66
CA ARG A 4 7.75 -10.91 -14.21
C ARG A 4 6.91 -11.53 -13.12
N LEU A 5 6.51 -10.72 -12.15
CA LEU A 5 5.56 -11.14 -11.13
C LEU A 5 4.27 -11.65 -11.82
N PRO A 6 3.72 -12.81 -11.43
CA PRO A 6 2.51 -13.36 -12.02
C PRO A 6 1.31 -12.39 -11.96
N ARG A 7 0.37 -12.52 -12.91
CA ARG A 7 -0.82 -11.65 -12.98
C ARG A 7 -1.67 -11.72 -11.71
N CYS A 8 -1.78 -12.88 -11.08
CA CYS A 8 -2.50 -13.06 -9.82
C CYS A 8 -1.96 -12.16 -8.68
N HIS A 9 -0.69 -11.77 -8.73
CA HIS A 9 -0.12 -10.82 -7.77
C HIS A 9 -0.18 -9.38 -8.30
N ARG A 10 -0.05 -9.14 -9.60
CA ARG A 10 -0.06 -7.76 -10.12
C ARG A 10 -1.45 -7.12 -10.15
N THR A 11 -2.46 -7.87 -10.55
CA THR A 11 -3.81 -7.33 -10.78
C THR A 11 -4.44 -6.79 -9.49
N PRO A 12 -4.35 -7.48 -8.34
CA PRO A 12 -4.85 -6.92 -7.08
C PRO A 12 -4.15 -5.61 -6.67
N ALA A 13 -2.81 -5.54 -6.78
CA ALA A 13 -2.07 -4.30 -6.50
C ALA A 13 -2.55 -3.14 -7.37
N GLN A 14 -2.74 -3.38 -8.67
CA GLN A 14 -3.22 -2.37 -9.59
C GLN A 14 -4.63 -1.88 -9.23
N LEU A 15 -5.52 -2.79 -8.79
CA LEU A 15 -6.86 -2.42 -8.34
C LEU A 15 -6.80 -1.56 -7.07
N LEU A 16 -5.98 -1.94 -6.09
CA LEU A 16 -5.79 -1.19 -4.85
C LEU A 16 -5.26 0.23 -5.12
N LEU A 17 -4.29 0.37 -6.02
CA LEU A 17 -3.72 1.68 -6.37
C LEU A 17 -4.67 2.55 -7.19
N ARG A 18 -5.48 1.97 -8.07
CA ARG A 18 -6.36 2.72 -8.99
C ARG A 18 -7.69 3.11 -8.38
N VAL A 19 -8.26 2.30 -7.51
CA VAL A 19 -9.61 2.52 -7.00
C VAL A 19 -9.54 3.32 -5.69
N PRO A 20 -10.05 4.57 -5.65
CA PRO A 20 -9.90 5.45 -4.50
C PRO A 20 -10.72 5.03 -3.27
N ARG A 21 -11.62 4.04 -3.42
CA ARG A 21 -12.48 3.54 -2.34
C ARG A 21 -11.74 2.75 -1.27
N PHE A 22 -10.52 2.30 -1.56
CA PHE A 22 -9.72 1.56 -0.59
C PHE A 22 -9.11 2.53 0.43
N SER A 23 -9.27 2.21 1.71
CA SER A 23 -8.74 3.01 2.82
C SER A 23 -7.20 2.96 2.85
N ALA A 24 -6.61 3.92 3.56
CA ALA A 24 -5.17 3.92 3.82
C ALA A 24 -4.71 2.58 4.46
N ASP A 25 -5.46 2.10 5.45
CA ASP A 25 -5.18 0.83 6.12
C ASP A 25 -5.21 -0.37 5.16
N ALA A 26 -6.16 -0.40 4.22
CA ALA A 26 -6.21 -1.46 3.22
C ALA A 26 -4.97 -1.47 2.32
N LEU A 27 -4.42 -0.28 1.99
CA LEU A 27 -3.17 -0.17 1.23
C LEU A 27 -1.96 -0.61 2.07
N LEU A 28 -1.91 -0.29 3.35
CA LEU A 28 -0.83 -0.70 4.25
C LEU A 28 -0.82 -2.21 4.50
N ILE A 29 -1.98 -2.81 4.76
CA ILE A 29 -2.12 -4.28 4.91
C ILE A 29 -1.64 -4.98 3.63
N ALA A 30 -2.05 -4.46 2.46
CA ALA A 30 -1.59 -5.00 1.20
C ALA A 30 -0.06 -4.82 1.02
N ALA A 31 0.49 -3.67 1.41
CA ALA A 31 1.93 -3.43 1.34
C ALA A 31 2.72 -4.46 2.14
N ASP A 32 2.26 -4.82 3.34
CA ASP A 32 2.88 -5.87 4.17
C ASP A 32 2.80 -7.24 3.50
N ALA A 33 1.65 -7.61 2.92
CA ALA A 33 1.53 -8.85 2.15
C ALA A 33 2.50 -8.90 0.95
N TYR A 34 2.77 -7.78 0.27
CA TYR A 34 3.77 -7.72 -0.80
C TYR A 34 5.22 -7.74 -0.28
N ARG A 35 5.48 -7.26 0.94
CA ARG A 35 6.79 -7.43 1.61
C ARG A 35 7.04 -8.89 1.94
N GLU A 36 6.04 -9.61 2.45
CA GLU A 36 6.13 -11.05 2.67
C GLU A 36 6.36 -11.82 1.37
N LEU A 37 5.62 -11.48 0.30
CA LEU A 37 5.84 -12.06 -1.03
C LEU A 37 7.26 -11.79 -1.55
N ALA A 38 7.80 -10.59 -1.30
CA ALA A 38 9.17 -10.25 -1.66
C ALA A 38 10.17 -11.14 -0.91
N SER A 39 10.01 -11.29 0.40
CA SER A 39 10.83 -12.18 1.23
C SER A 39 10.75 -13.63 0.74
N HIS A 40 9.55 -14.12 0.43
CA HIS A 40 9.36 -15.46 -0.12
C HIS A 40 10.14 -15.66 -1.43
N HIS A 41 10.07 -14.71 -2.36
CA HIS A 41 10.83 -14.80 -3.61
C HIS A 41 12.34 -14.68 -3.41
N ALA A 42 12.80 -13.85 -2.47
CA ALA A 42 14.22 -13.70 -2.15
C ALA A 42 14.79 -15.02 -1.61
N LEU A 43 14.09 -15.65 -0.66
CA LEU A 43 14.49 -16.94 -0.07
C LEU A 43 14.48 -18.09 -1.10
N ASN A 44 13.63 -18.02 -2.11
CA ASN A 44 13.53 -19.03 -3.17
C ASN A 44 14.42 -18.73 -4.40
N GLY A 45 15.43 -17.84 -4.26
CA GLY A 45 16.39 -17.56 -5.33
C GLY A 45 15.79 -16.83 -6.54
N ALA A 46 14.73 -16.05 -6.34
CA ALA A 46 14.09 -15.23 -7.36
C ALA A 46 14.17 -13.73 -7.03
N PRO A 47 15.38 -13.13 -6.95
CA PRO A 47 15.57 -11.74 -6.53
C PRO A 47 14.87 -10.72 -7.44
N ASP A 48 14.78 -10.97 -8.74
CA ASP A 48 14.01 -10.12 -9.67
C ASP A 48 12.52 -10.01 -9.30
N LEU A 49 11.94 -11.11 -8.80
CA LEU A 49 10.54 -11.14 -8.37
C LEU A 49 10.37 -10.49 -7.00
N ALA A 50 11.36 -10.67 -6.12
CA ALA A 50 11.41 -10.00 -4.83
C ALA A 50 11.43 -8.47 -5.00
N GLU A 51 12.28 -7.96 -5.89
CA GLU A 51 12.37 -6.53 -6.20
C GLU A 51 11.03 -5.98 -6.73
N GLN A 52 10.36 -6.72 -7.62
CA GLN A 52 9.04 -6.33 -8.14
C GLN A 52 7.96 -6.29 -7.05
N ALA A 53 7.91 -7.29 -6.18
CA ALA A 53 6.96 -7.31 -5.07
C ALA A 53 7.26 -6.17 -4.07
N HIS A 54 8.54 -5.92 -3.79
CA HIS A 54 8.95 -4.82 -2.92
C HIS A 54 8.60 -3.44 -3.52
N ALA A 55 8.76 -3.26 -4.83
CA ALA A 55 8.35 -2.04 -5.52
C ALA A 55 6.84 -1.79 -5.40
N ILE A 56 6.01 -2.84 -5.50
CA ILE A 56 4.57 -2.74 -5.28
C ILE A 56 4.27 -2.34 -3.83
N ALA A 57 4.93 -2.96 -2.85
CA ALA A 57 4.75 -2.61 -1.44
C ALA A 57 5.06 -1.13 -1.18
N ARG A 58 6.13 -0.60 -1.79
CA ARG A 58 6.47 0.83 -1.72
C ARG A 58 5.37 1.70 -2.32
N GLN A 59 4.90 1.39 -3.53
CA GLN A 59 3.83 2.15 -4.18
C GLN A 59 2.56 2.21 -3.32
N LEU A 60 2.17 1.10 -2.68
CA LEU A 60 1.02 1.05 -1.79
C LEU A 60 1.24 1.90 -0.52
N THR A 61 2.45 1.84 0.06
CA THR A 61 2.84 2.65 1.22
C THR A 61 2.80 4.15 0.89
N ASP A 62 3.33 4.54 -0.28
CA ASP A 62 3.39 5.93 -0.72
C ASP A 62 2.00 6.50 -1.06
N GLU A 63 1.06 5.65 -1.48
CA GLU A 63 -0.31 6.05 -1.80
C GLU A 63 -1.22 6.12 -0.57
N ALA A 64 -0.95 5.35 0.49
CA ALA A 64 -1.77 5.29 1.71
C ALA A 64 -2.08 6.66 2.33
N PRO A 65 -1.12 7.58 2.52
CA PRO A 65 -1.40 8.91 3.09
C PRO A 65 -2.39 9.74 2.26
N ARG A 66 -2.48 9.52 0.95
CA ARG A 66 -3.41 10.22 0.06
C ARG A 66 -4.85 9.74 0.20
N ARG A 67 -5.07 8.61 0.87
CA ARG A 67 -6.39 8.04 1.15
C ARG A 67 -6.95 8.49 2.50
N VAL A 68 -6.13 9.12 3.34
CA VAL A 68 -6.61 9.72 4.59
C VAL A 68 -7.34 11.00 4.23
N VAL A 69 -8.66 11.03 4.44
CA VAL A 69 -9.44 12.26 4.30
C VAL A 69 -8.89 13.26 5.32
N PRO A 70 -8.65 14.53 4.95
CA PRO A 70 -8.28 15.54 5.94
C PRO A 70 -9.38 15.60 6.99
N VAL A 71 -9.04 15.26 8.24
CA VAL A 71 -9.91 15.49 9.37
C VAL A 71 -10.05 17.01 9.47
N HIS A 72 -11.18 17.54 9.03
CA HIS A 72 -11.56 18.91 9.33
C HIS A 72 -11.85 18.93 10.83
N ILE A 73 -10.86 19.33 11.64
CA ILE A 73 -11.06 19.59 13.05
C ILE A 73 -11.84 20.90 13.11
N PRO A 74 -13.14 20.91 13.47
CA PRO A 74 -13.84 22.17 13.65
C PRO A 74 -13.15 22.97 14.76
N PRO A 75 -13.05 24.30 14.64
CA PRO A 75 -12.45 25.12 15.69
C PRO A 75 -13.16 24.82 17.01
N SER A 76 -12.40 24.44 18.03
CA SER A 76 -12.94 24.11 19.35
C SER A 76 -13.80 25.28 19.80
N CYS A 77 -15.06 25.02 20.17
CA CYS A 77 -15.88 25.99 20.88
C CYS A 77 -15.14 26.32 22.19
N LYS A 78 -14.34 27.39 22.19
CA LYS A 78 -13.97 28.08 23.41
C LYS A 78 -15.28 28.68 23.91
N GLY A 79 -15.99 27.93 24.76
CA GLY A 79 -17.03 28.52 25.58
C GLY A 79 -16.34 29.51 26.50
N ASP A 80 -16.65 30.79 26.32
CA ASP A 80 -16.33 31.81 27.31
C ASP A 80 -17.02 31.42 28.62
N VAL A 81 -16.21 31.05 29.60
CA VAL A 81 -16.66 30.94 30.99
C VAL A 81 -16.80 32.37 31.49
N SER A 82 -18.04 32.86 31.53
CA SER A 82 -18.43 34.08 32.26
C SER A 82 -18.41 33.82 33.77
#